data_AF-A0A8T4CJ61-F1
#
_entry.id   AF-A0A8T4CJ61-F1
#
_cell.length_a   1.000
_cell.length_b   1.000
_cell.length_c   1.000
_cell.angle_alpha   90.00
_cell.angle_beta   90.00
_cell.angle_gamma   90.00
#
_symmetry.space_group_name_H-M   'P 1'
#
loop_
_entity.id
_entity.type
_entity.pdbx_description
1 polymer ?
#
loop_
_entity_poly.entity_id
_entity_poly.type
_entity_poly.pdbx_seq_one_letter_code
_entity_poly.pdbx_strand_id
1 'polypeptide(L)'
;YGSCAQGTDTSQSDFDLFVVTNSKESAADIVDGFNLPKGFENLRIQPVIKTPVELLQAGESEKVFIQEVERGIVLWEKAASESRI
;
A
#
# COMPACT_ATOMS: atom_id res chain seq x y z
N TYR A 1 1.98 -3.80 -3.84
CA TYR A 1 3.31 -4.16 -4.37
C TYR A 1 3.46 -5.67 -4.20
N GLY A 2 4.67 -6.23 -4.13
CA GLY A 2 4.85 -7.64 -3.84
C GLY A 2 4.34 -8.58 -4.95
N SER A 3 4.04 -9.83 -4.56
CA SER A 3 3.75 -10.92 -5.51
C SER A 3 2.51 -10.67 -6.37
N CYS A 4 1.43 -10.12 -5.80
CA CYS A 4 0.20 -9.79 -6.55
C CYS A 4 0.44 -8.73 -7.63
N ALA A 5 1.33 -7.77 -7.39
CA ALA A 5 1.66 -6.76 -8.41
C ALA A 5 2.57 -7.32 -9.52
N GLN A 6 3.31 -8.39 -9.24
CA GLN A 6 4.24 -9.02 -10.17
C GLN A 6 3.63 -10.22 -10.92
N GLY A 7 2.42 -10.64 -10.57
CA GLY A 7 1.74 -11.81 -11.14
C GLY A 7 2.39 -13.14 -10.75
N THR A 8 3.08 -13.17 -9.61
CA THR A 8 3.74 -14.37 -9.06
C THR A 8 3.07 -14.87 -7.79
N ASP A 9 1.89 -14.33 -7.47
CA ASP A 9 1.11 -14.73 -6.31
C ASP A 9 0.57 -16.16 -6.44
N THR A 10 0.32 -16.75 -5.27
CA THR A 10 -0.28 -18.07 -5.13
C THR A 10 -1.51 -17.97 -4.22
N SER A 11 -2.29 -19.04 -4.11
CA SER A 11 -3.42 -19.08 -3.19
C SER A 11 -3.06 -18.89 -1.70
N GLN A 12 -1.76 -18.92 -1.37
CA GLN A 12 -1.24 -18.72 -0.01
C GLN A 12 -0.57 -17.35 0.16
N SER A 13 -0.53 -16.52 -0.89
CA SER A 13 0.07 -15.20 -0.83
C SER A 13 -0.78 -14.22 -0.01
N ASP A 14 -0.10 -13.33 0.71
CA ASP A 14 -0.71 -12.14 1.28
C ASP A 14 -0.90 -11.04 0.23
N PHE A 15 -1.69 -10.02 0.56
CA PHE A 15 -1.88 -8.82 -0.24
C PHE A 15 -1.09 -7.64 0.34
N ASP A 16 0.07 -7.37 -0.22
CA ASP A 16 0.97 -6.30 0.21
C ASP A 16 0.50 -4.91 -0.27
N LEU A 17 0.04 -4.09 0.67
CA LEU A 17 -0.56 -2.78 0.41
C LEU A 17 0.29 -1.66 1.00
N PHE A 18 0.65 -0.67 0.19
CA PHE A 18 1.35 0.53 0.67
C PHE A 18 0.42 1.73 0.59
N VAL A 19 0.31 2.49 1.68
CA VAL A 19 -0.55 3.66 1.77
C VAL A 19 0.23 4.83 2.32
N VAL A 20 0.14 5.98 1.63
CA VAL A 20 0.65 7.26 2.12
C VAL A 20 -0.53 8.17 2.44
N THR A 21 -0.65 8.60 3.70
CA THR A 21 -1.77 9.43 4.14
C THR A 21 -1.38 10.30 5.34
N ASN A 22 -2.06 11.43 5.51
CA ASN A 22 -1.94 12.24 6.73
C ASN A 22 -2.74 11.68 7.91
N SER A 23 -3.67 10.74 7.66
CA SER A 23 -4.55 10.13 8.66
C SER A 23 -4.20 8.66 8.83
N LYS A 24 -3.03 8.39 9.40
CA LYS A 24 -2.44 7.05 9.51
C LYS A 24 -3.29 6.10 10.36
N GLU A 25 -3.76 6.54 11.52
CA GLU A 25 -4.59 5.74 12.43
C GLU A 25 -5.92 5.37 11.76
N SER A 26 -6.60 6.34 11.16
CA SER A 26 -7.87 6.07 10.47
C SER A 26 -7.72 5.10 9.30
N ALA A 27 -6.60 5.17 8.57
CA ALA A 27 -6.34 4.21 7.50
C ALA A 27 -6.07 2.79 8.04
N ALA A 28 -5.37 2.67 9.18
CA ALA A 28 -5.16 1.39 9.84
C ALA A 28 -6.50 0.78 10.30
N ASP A 29 -7.34 1.56 10.98
CA ASP A 29 -8.66 1.12 11.45
C ASP A 29 -9.56 0.65 10.29
N ILE A 30 -9.51 1.34 9.15
CA ILE A 30 -10.27 0.96 7.95
C ILE A 30 -9.78 -0.38 7.39
N VAL A 31 -8.46 -0.59 7.30
CA VAL A 31 -7.90 -1.84 6.77
C VAL A 31 -8.21 -3.00 7.71
N ASP A 32 -8.04 -2.81 9.02
CA ASP A 32 -8.30 -3.82 10.04
C ASP A 32 -9.80 -4.21 10.10
N GLY A 33 -10.69 -3.25 9.85
CA GLY A 33 -12.13 -3.49 9.78
C GLY A 33 -12.65 -3.97 8.42
N PHE A 34 -11.79 -4.06 7.40
CA PHE A 34 -12.21 -4.38 6.04
C PHE A 34 -12.48 -5.88 5.87
N ASN A 35 -13.73 -6.21 5.52
CA ASN A 35 -14.09 -7.59 5.18
C ASN A 35 -13.98 -7.79 3.68
N LEU A 36 -13.14 -8.75 3.29
CA LEU A 36 -12.99 -9.12 1.90
C LEU A 36 -14.27 -9.76 1.35
N PRO A 37 -14.57 -9.54 0.06
CA PRO A 37 -15.74 -10.13 -0.57
C PRO A 37 -15.60 -11.65 -0.65
N LYS A 38 -16.75 -12.31 -0.86
CA LYS A 38 -16.82 -13.77 -1.00
C LYS A 38 -15.85 -14.27 -2.07
N GLY A 39 -15.07 -15.31 -1.76
CA GLY A 39 -14.01 -15.85 -2.61
C GLY A 39 -12.60 -15.35 -2.27
N PHE A 40 -12.46 -14.34 -1.40
CA PHE A 40 -11.19 -13.79 -0.94
C PHE A 40 -11.04 -13.82 0.58
N GLU A 41 -11.85 -14.61 1.28
CA GLU A 41 -11.93 -14.61 2.75
C GLU A 41 -10.61 -14.99 3.43
N ASN A 42 -9.76 -15.74 2.74
CA ASN A 42 -8.45 -16.19 3.25
C ASN A 42 -7.30 -15.25 2.86
N LEU A 43 -7.54 -14.27 1.98
CA LEU A 43 -6.50 -13.34 1.57
C LEU A 43 -6.24 -12.37 2.72
N ARG A 44 -5.00 -12.29 3.17
CA ARG A 44 -4.62 -11.39 4.27
C ARG A 44 -4.03 -10.10 3.71
N ILE A 45 -4.63 -8.97 4.05
CA ILE A 45 -4.08 -7.65 3.70
C ILE A 45 -2.93 -7.33 4.66
N GLN A 46 -1.77 -6.98 4.11
CA GLN A 46 -0.59 -6.54 4.87
C GLN A 46 -0.30 -5.07 4.56
N PRO A 47 -0.87 -4.13 5.34
CA PRO A 47 -0.69 -2.72 5.08
C PRO A 47 0.63 -2.20 5.66
N VAL A 48 1.37 -1.45 4.85
CA VAL A 48 2.42 -0.54 5.30
C VAL A 48 1.91 0.88 5.11
N ILE A 49 1.56 1.52 6.22
CA ILE A 49 0.97 2.87 6.21
C ILE A 49 2.00 3.87 6.70
N LYS A 50 2.27 4.89 5.90
CA LYS A 50 3.22 5.96 6.21
C LYS A 50 2.56 7.33 6.06
N THR A 51 3.05 8.29 6.83
CA THR A 51 2.79 9.70 6.54
C THR A 51 3.75 10.23 5.48
N PRO A 52 3.41 11.33 4.77
CA PRO A 52 4.37 11.98 3.86
C PRO A 52 5.68 12.37 4.55
N VAL A 53 5.62 12.76 5.84
CA VAL A 53 6.81 13.14 6.62
C VAL A 53 7.68 11.92 6.93
N GLU A 54 7.08 10.81 7.36
CA GLU A 54 7.79 9.54 7.60
C GLU A 54 8.48 9.03 6.31
N LEU A 55 7.84 9.25 5.16
CA LEU A 55 8.39 8.88 3.86
C LEU A 55 9.61 9.73 3.48
N LEU A 56 9.61 11.03 3.79
CA LEU A 56 10.75 11.92 3.52
C LEU A 56 11.92 11.67 4.46
N GLN A 57 11.66 11.17 5.67
CA GLN A 57 12.67 10.84 6.68
C GLN A 57 13.28 9.43 6.50
N ALA A 58 12.88 8.72 5.45
CA ALA A 58 13.32 7.37 5.10
C ALA A 58 14.85 7.24 4.96
N GLY A 59 15.45 6.33 5.74
CA GLY A 59 16.87 5.97 5.66
C GLY A 59 17.18 4.92 4.58
N GLU A 60 18.42 4.41 4.56
CA GLU A 60 18.89 3.44 3.54
C GLU A 60 18.07 2.14 3.47
N SER A 61 17.67 1.57 4.60
CA SER A 61 16.82 0.37 4.64
C SER A 61 15.44 0.62 4.02
N GLU A 62 14.92 1.82 4.21
CA GLU A 62 13.62 2.22 3.68
C GLU A 62 13.70 2.44 2.16
N LYS A 63 14.85 2.84 1.61
CA LYS A 63 15.04 2.99 0.15
C LYS A 63 14.82 1.68 -0.61
N VAL A 64 15.31 0.56 -0.07
CA VAL A 64 15.12 -0.77 -0.69
C VAL A 64 13.65 -1.14 -0.73
N PHE A 65 12.93 -0.89 0.36
CA PHE A 65 11.49 -1.09 0.43
C PHE A 65 10.75 -0.19 -0.58
N ILE A 66 11.11 1.08 -0.69
CA ILE A 66 10.48 1.99 -1.66
C ILE A 66 10.72 1.54 -3.10
N GLN A 67 11.91 1.04 -3.45
CA GLN A 67 12.16 0.48 -4.78
C GLN A 67 11.27 -0.74 -5.08
N GLU A 68 10.91 -1.52 -4.07
CA GLU A 68 9.95 -2.61 -4.22
C GLU A 68 8.52 -2.08 -4.40
N VAL A 69 8.13 -1.06 -3.63
CA VAL A 69 6.84 -0.37 -3.76
C VAL A 69 6.67 0.23 -5.17
N GLU A 70 7.71 0.84 -5.72
CA GLU A 70 7.72 1.42 -7.07
C GLU A 70 7.51 0.39 -8.19
N ARG A 71 7.82 -0.88 -7.94
CA ARG A 71 7.50 -2.00 -8.86
C ARG A 71 6.06 -2.48 -8.72
N GLY A 72 5.28 -1.87 -7.82
CA GLY A 72 3.89 -2.18 -7.59
C GLY A 72 2.94 -1.64 -8.65
N ILE A 73 1.64 -1.79 -8.38
CA ILE A 73 0.56 -1.21 -9.18
C ILE A 73 -0.07 -0.08 -8.35
N VAL A 74 -0.21 1.11 -8.94
CA VAL A 74 -0.92 2.22 -8.33
C VAL A 74 -2.42 1.93 -8.37
N LEU A 75 -3.04 1.72 -7.21
CA LEU A 75 -4.48 1.48 -7.09
C LEU A 75 -5.28 2.78 -7.06
N TRP A 76 -4.72 3.82 -6.45
CA TRP A 76 -5.34 5.13 -6.33
C TRP A 76 -4.27 6.17 -6.02
N GLU A 77 -4.43 7.36 -6.58
CA GLU A 77 -3.69 8.54 -6.21
C GLU A 77 -4.65 9.73 -6.14
N LYS A 78 -4.40 10.67 -5.23
CA LYS A 78 -5.13 11.94 -5.25
C LYS A 78 -4.69 12.66 -6.51
N ALA A 79 -5.61 12.89 -7.44
CA ALA A 79 -5.34 13.73 -8.59
C ALA A 79 -4.68 15.02 -8.11
N ALA A 80 -3.46 15.29 -8.59
CA ALA A 80 -2.89 16.61 -8.43
C ALA A 80 -3.96 17.58 -8.97
N SER A 81 -4.36 18.57 -8.17
CA SER A 81 -5.18 19.64 -8.72
C SER A 81 -4.44 20.13 -9.95
N GLU A 82 -5.02 19.95 -11.14
CA GLU A 82 -4.56 20.62 -12.34
C GLU A 82 -4.75 22.12 -12.09
N SER A 83 -3.76 22.71 -11.47
CA SER A 83 -3.50 24.13 -11.44
C SER A 83 -2.07 24.29 -11.96
N ARG A 84 -1.87 23.84 -13.20
CA ARG A 84 -0.88 24.47 -14.07
C ARG A 84 -1.67 25.40 -14.97
N ILE A 85 -1.54 26.67 -14.64
CA ILE A 85 -1.74 27.90 -15.42
C ILE A 85 -2.09 27.68 -16.89
#